data_AF-A0A659UJ25-F1
#
_entry.id   AF-A0A659UJ25-F1
#
_cell.length_a   1.000
_cell.length_b   1.000
_cell.length_c   1.000
_cell.angle_alpha   90.00
_cell.angle_beta   90.00
_cell.angle_gamma   90.00
#
_symmetry.space_group_name_H-M   'P 1'
#
loop_
_entity.id
_entity.type
_entity.pdbx_description
1 polymer ?
#
loop_
_entity_poly.entity_id
_entity_poly.type
_entity_poly.pdbx_seq_one_letter_code
_entity_poly.pdbx_strand_id
1 'polypeptide(L)'
;HVVGMAGVLDSARFRYFLAEEFKVSVEDVTTFVLGGHGDSMVPMIRYSTVSGIPLPDLIKMGWTSKEKLDQIVQRTRDGGAEIVGLLKTGSAYYAPAASA
;
A
#
# COMPACT_ATOMS: atom_id res chain seq x y z
N HIS A 1 8.60 8.64 25.44
CA HIS A 1 7.96 7.63 24.58
C HIS A 1 8.78 7.47 23.31
N VAL A 2 8.94 6.26 22.78
CA VAL A 2 9.68 5.97 21.53
C VAL A 2 8.75 5.16 20.62
N VAL A 3 8.60 5.58 19.37
CA VAL A 3 7.77 4.93 18.34
C VAL A 3 8.58 4.81 17.05
N GLY A 4 8.38 3.72 16.29
CA GLY A 4 9.05 3.48 15.02
C GLY A 4 8.18 3.89 13.83
N MET A 5 8.78 4.54 12.83
CA MET A 5 8.10 4.92 11.58
C MET A 5 8.34 3.85 10.52
N ALA A 6 7.29 3.09 10.21
CA ALA A 6 7.29 2.11 9.11
C ALA A 6 5.89 1.92 8.53
N GLY A 7 4.88 1.81 9.41
CA GLY A 7 3.49 1.64 9.01
C GLY A 7 2.97 2.77 8.13
N VAL A 8 3.45 4.01 8.29
CA VAL A 8 3.08 5.16 7.45
C VAL A 8 3.56 4.97 6.01
N LEU A 9 4.82 4.55 5.81
CA LEU A 9 5.40 4.31 4.50
C LEU A 9 4.70 3.15 3.78
N ASP A 10 4.51 2.03 4.48
CA ASP A 10 3.88 0.84 3.88
C ASP A 10 2.41 1.11 3.53
N SER A 11 1.70 1.86 4.39
CA SER A 11 0.33 2.31 4.11
C SER A 11 0.28 3.27 2.92
N ALA A 12 1.23 4.18 2.78
CA ALA A 12 1.29 5.12 1.66
C ALA A 12 1.50 4.39 0.32
N ARG A 13 2.37 3.37 0.28
CA ARG A 13 2.56 2.52 -0.91
C ARG A 13 1.27 1.79 -1.29
N PHE A 14 0.63 1.14 -0.32
CA PHE A 14 -0.61 0.42 -0.58
C PHE A 14 -1.70 1.37 -1.09
N ARG A 15 -1.82 2.54 -0.48
CA ARG A 15 -2.75 3.62 -0.88
C ARG A 15 -2.52 4.05 -2.33
N TYR A 16 -1.27 4.25 -2.70
CA TYR A 16 -0.89 4.64 -4.06
C TYR A 16 -1.26 3.57 -5.10
N PHE A 17 -0.92 2.30 -4.86
CA PHE A 17 -1.23 1.23 -5.81
C PHE A 17 -2.74 0.99 -5.99
N LEU A 18 -3.53 1.12 -4.92
CA LEU A 18 -4.99 1.09 -5.03
C LEU A 18 -5.50 2.27 -5.85
N ALA A 19 -4.97 3.48 -5.63
CA ALA A 19 -5.37 4.66 -6.41
C ALA A 19 -5.06 4.49 -7.90
N GLU A 20 -3.92 3.90 -8.26
CA GLU A 20 -3.58 3.55 -9.65
C GLU A 20 -4.57 2.55 -10.26
N GLU A 21 -4.89 1.47 -9.53
CA GLU A 21 -5.82 0.43 -9.99
C GLU A 21 -7.22 1.00 -10.27
N PHE A 22 -7.75 1.79 -9.34
CA PHE A 22 -9.10 2.34 -9.44
C PHE A 22 -9.16 3.67 -10.21
N LYS A 23 -8.01 4.22 -10.62
CA LYS A 23 -7.89 5.50 -11.34
C LYS A 23 -8.55 6.67 -10.62
N VAL A 24 -8.29 6.75 -9.31
CA VAL A 24 -8.82 7.80 -8.42
C VAL A 24 -7.67 8.60 -7.80
N SER A 25 -8.00 9.69 -7.10
CA SER A 25 -7.00 10.37 -6.28
C SER A 25 -6.54 9.45 -5.14
N VAL A 26 -5.26 9.52 -4.78
CA VAL A 26 -4.77 8.89 -3.55
C VAL A 26 -5.55 9.35 -2.33
N GLU A 27 -6.02 10.60 -2.33
CA GLU A 27 -6.81 11.19 -1.23
C GLU A 27 -8.13 10.43 -1.01
N ASP A 28 -8.70 9.84 -2.05
CA ASP A 28 -9.96 9.08 -1.98
C ASP A 28 -9.78 7.66 -1.43
N VAL A 29 -8.54 7.19 -1.30
CA VAL A 29 -8.25 5.84 -0.78
C VAL A 29 -7.97 5.92 0.72
N THR A 30 -8.67 5.16 1.53
CA THR A 30 -8.35 4.99 2.96
C THR A 30 -7.86 3.56 3.18
N THR A 31 -6.64 3.42 3.69
CA THR A 31 -6.03 2.11 3.93
C THR A 31 -4.91 2.21 4.96
N PHE A 32 -4.52 1.06 5.52
CA PHE A 32 -3.38 0.95 6.42
C PHE A 32 -2.78 -0.46 6.37
N VAL A 33 -1.50 -0.53 6.73
CA VAL A 33 -0.71 -1.77 6.84
C VAL A 33 -0.33 -1.96 8.31
N LEU A 34 -0.56 -3.17 8.83
CA LEU A 34 -0.16 -3.58 10.17
C LEU A 34 0.95 -4.64 10.11
N GLY A 35 1.53 -4.98 11.26
CA GLY A 35 2.59 -5.99 11.36
C GLY A 35 3.99 -5.39 11.33
N GLY A 36 5.01 -6.26 11.20
CA GLY A 36 6.41 -5.84 11.11
C GLY A 36 6.75 -5.31 9.72
N HIS A 37 7.69 -4.36 9.64
CA HIS A 37 8.20 -3.87 8.36
C HIS A 37 9.02 -4.96 7.66
N GLY A 38 8.70 -5.26 6.39
CA GLY A 38 9.27 -6.36 5.62
C GLY A 38 8.24 -7.49 5.38
N ASP A 39 8.70 -8.73 5.30
CA ASP A 39 7.89 -9.88 4.86
C ASP A 39 6.65 -10.15 5.73
N SER A 40 6.68 -9.68 6.99
CA SER A 40 5.58 -9.86 7.96
C SER A 40 4.50 -8.77 7.90
N MET A 41 4.58 -7.81 6.98
CA MET A 41 3.58 -6.76 6.86
C MET A 41 2.24 -7.31 6.33
N VAL A 42 1.14 -6.71 6.80
CA VAL A 42 -0.24 -7.15 6.55
C VAL A 42 -1.06 -5.97 6.04
N PRO A 43 -1.24 -5.83 4.71
CA PRO A 43 -2.16 -4.87 4.13
C PRO A 43 -3.62 -5.21 4.47
N MET A 44 -4.34 -4.26 5.08
CA MET A 44 -5.66 -4.53 5.68
C MET A 44 -6.80 -4.38 4.66
N ILE A 45 -6.89 -5.31 3.71
CA ILE A 45 -7.89 -5.31 2.62
C ILE A 45 -9.32 -5.05 3.13
N ARG A 46 -9.73 -5.78 4.17
CA ARG A 46 -11.10 -5.73 4.70
C ARG A 46 -11.47 -4.37 5.31
N TYR A 47 -10.47 -3.59 5.75
CA TYR A 47 -10.65 -2.27 6.35
C TYR A 47 -10.26 -1.13 5.41
N SER A 48 -9.92 -1.46 4.17
CA SER A 48 -9.55 -0.48 3.15
C SER A 48 -10.76 -0.11 2.30
N THR A 49 -10.87 1.17 1.95
CA THR A 49 -11.98 1.71 1.16
C THR A 49 -11.47 2.64 0.07
N VAL A 50 -12.19 2.70 -1.05
CA VAL A 50 -12.02 3.71 -2.11
C VAL A 50 -13.29 4.55 -2.19
N SER A 51 -13.19 5.85 -1.96
CA SER A 51 -14.32 6.77 -1.87
C SER A 51 -15.43 6.27 -0.91
N GLY A 52 -15.03 5.60 0.18
CA GLY A 52 -15.93 5.00 1.16
C GLY A 52 -16.46 3.60 0.84
N ILE A 53 -16.18 3.04 -0.34
CA ILE A 53 -16.60 1.68 -0.73
C ILE A 53 -15.53 0.66 -0.32
N PRO A 54 -15.85 -0.40 0.44
CA PRO A 54 -14.89 -1.43 0.83
C PRO A 54 -14.30 -2.20 -0.36
N LEU A 55 -13.01 -2.53 -0.31
CA LEU A 55 -12.36 -3.33 -1.37
C LEU A 55 -13.06 -4.67 -1.68
N PRO A 56 -13.56 -5.45 -0.69
CA PRO A 56 -14.30 -6.67 -0.97
C PRO A 56 -15.57 -6.42 -1.79
N ASP A 57 -16.20 -5.26 -1.62
CA ASP A 57 -17.40 -4.92 -2.38
C ASP A 57 -17.04 -4.43 -3.78
N LEU A 58 -15.94 -3.71 -3.97
CA LEU A 58 -15.41 -3.38 -5.30
C LEU A 58 -15.09 -4.63 -6.13
N ILE A 59 -14.59 -5.71 -5.50
CA ILE A 59 -14.43 -7.02 -6.16
C ILE A 59 -15.78 -7.59 -6.60
N LYS A 60 -16.77 -7.63 -5.69
CA LYS A 60 -18.11 -8.16 -6.00
C LYS A 60 -18.81 -7.35 -7.10
N MET A 61 -18.58 -6.04 -7.14
CA MET A 61 -19.11 -5.12 -8.14
C MET A 61 -18.38 -5.24 -9.50
N GLY A 62 -17.29 -6.01 -9.59
CA GLY A 62 -16.54 -6.23 -10.82
C GLY A 62 -15.61 -5.08 -11.22
N TRP A 63 -15.29 -4.17 -10.30
CA TRP A 63 -14.38 -3.04 -10.57
C TRP A 63 -12.91 -3.46 -10.57
N THR A 64 -12.59 -4.54 -9.87
CA THR A 64 -11.29 -5.20 -9.87
C THR A 64 -11.48 -6.70 -9.60
N SER A 65 -10.42 -7.49 -9.69
CA SER A 65 -10.45 -8.92 -9.36
C SER A 65 -9.67 -9.22 -8.08
N LYS A 66 -9.97 -10.39 -7.48
CA LYS A 66 -9.22 -10.87 -6.31
C LYS A 66 -7.73 -11.04 -6.65
N GLU A 67 -7.44 -11.60 -7.83
CA GLU A 67 -6.07 -11.84 -8.30
C GLU A 67 -5.31 -10.52 -8.45
N LYS A 68 -5.98 -9.48 -9.00
CA LYS A 68 -5.37 -8.16 -9.16
C LYS A 68 -5.09 -7.51 -7.81
N LEU A 69 -6.01 -7.65 -6.86
CA LEU A 69 -5.79 -7.15 -5.50
C LEU A 69 -4.66 -7.90 -4.78
N ASP A 70 -4.58 -9.22 -4.94
CA ASP A 70 -3.50 -10.04 -4.38
C ASP A 70 -2.13 -9.62 -4.95
N GLN A 71 -2.06 -9.26 -6.24
CA GLN A 71 -0.86 -8.69 -6.86
C GLN A 71 -0.47 -7.33 -6.25
N ILE A 72 -1.44 -6.46 -5.97
CA ILE A 72 -1.18 -5.16 -5.32
C ILE A 72 -0.65 -5.35 -3.90
N VAL A 73 -1.21 -6.32 -3.16
CA VAL A 73 -0.73 -6.69 -1.82
C VAL A 73 0.71 -7.19 -1.88
N GLN A 74 1.03 -8.05 -2.84
CA GLN A 74 2.40 -8.54 -3.02
C GLN A 74 3.36 -7.40 -3.40
N ARG A 75 2.98 -6.54 -4.34
CA ARG A 75 3.77 -5.36 -4.71
C ARG A 75 4.00 -4.40 -3.53
N THR A 76 3.02 -4.26 -2.65
CA THR A 76 3.15 -3.46 -1.42
C THR A 76 4.25 -4.03 -0.52
N ARG A 77 4.28 -5.36 -0.33
CA ARG A 77 5.32 -6.07 0.44
C ARG A 77 6.70 -5.91 -0.19
N ASP A 78 6.76 -6.02 -1.50
CA ASP A 78 8.00 -5.94 -2.27
C ASP A 78 8.45 -4.49 -2.52
N GLY A 79 7.67 -3.49 -2.14
CA GLY A 79 7.91 -2.07 -2.46
C GLY A 79 9.24 -1.52 -1.92
N GLY A 80 9.79 -2.12 -0.86
CA GLY A 80 11.15 -1.82 -0.40
C GLY A 80 12.22 -2.26 -1.42
N ALA A 81 12.08 -3.46 -1.96
CA ALA A 81 12.97 -4.02 -2.98
C ALA A 81 12.75 -3.38 -4.35
N GLU A 82 11.51 -3.02 -4.72
CA GLU A 82 11.19 -2.31 -5.97
C GLU A 82 11.93 -0.97 -6.05
N ILE A 83 11.89 -0.17 -4.98
CA ILE A 83 12.58 1.11 -4.95
C ILE A 83 14.11 0.94 -4.93
N VAL A 84 14.65 -0.03 -4.19
CA VAL A 84 16.09 -0.34 -4.18
C VAL A 84 16.57 -0.82 -5.56
N GLY A 85 15.79 -1.67 -6.24
CA GLY A 85 16.09 -2.21 -7.55
C GLY A 85 16.08 -1.15 -8.66
N LEU A 86 15.19 -0.16 -8.57
CA LEU A 86 15.13 0.97 -9.48
C LEU A 86 16.25 2.00 -9.23
N LEU A 87 16.67 2.20 -7.96
CA LEU A 87 17.67 3.20 -7.61
C LEU A 87 19.12 2.78 -7.91
N LYS A 88 19.45 1.47 -7.97
CA LYS A 88 20.79 0.88 -8.22
C LYS A 88 21.97 1.37 -7.34
N THR A 89 21.81 2.46 -6.59
CA THR A 89 22.71 2.97 -5.54
C THR A 89 21.86 3.57 -4.42
N GLY A 90 21.74 2.86 -3.29
CA GLY A 90 21.03 3.32 -2.08
C GLY A 90 19.55 2.91 -1.97
N SER A 91 19.01 2.95 -0.75
CA SER A 91 17.60 2.65 -0.43
C SER A 91 16.69 3.89 -0.56
N ALA A 92 15.37 3.65 -0.62
CA ALA A 92 14.33 4.67 -0.81
C ALA A 92 14.53 5.90 0.10
N TYR A 93 14.89 7.05 -0.46
CA TYR A 93 15.24 8.24 0.34
C TYR A 93 14.06 9.24 0.50
N TYR A 94 13.21 9.41 -0.53
CA TYR A 94 12.16 10.44 -0.52
C TYR A 94 10.90 10.07 0.29
N ALA A 95 10.42 8.83 0.16
CA ALA A 95 9.17 8.41 0.82
C ALA A 95 9.31 8.28 2.35
N PRO A 96 10.41 7.75 2.92
CA PRO A 96 10.61 7.76 4.37
C PRO A 96 10.79 9.18 4.93
N ALA A 97 11.49 10.06 4.21
CA ALA A 97 11.73 11.44 4.64
C ALA A 97 10.44 12.27 4.77
N ALA A 98 9.45 12.02 3.90
CA ALA A 98 8.13 12.66 3.99
C ALA A 98 7.19 12.03 5.03
N SER A 99 7.56 10.87 5.59
CA SER A 99 6.73 10.10 6.52
C SER A 99 7.18 10.23 7.99
N ALA A 100 8.32 10.88 8.23
CA ALA A 100 8.93 11.07 9.56
C ALA A 100 8.31 12.25 10.33
#